data_AF-R6ZXD2-F1
#
_entry.id   AF-R6ZXD2-F1
#
_cell.length_a   1.000
_cell.length_b   1.000
_cell.length_c   1.000
_cell.angle_alpha   90.00
_cell.angle_beta   90.00
_cell.angle_gamma   90.00
#
_symmetry.space_group_name_H-M   'P 1'
#
loop_
_entity.id
_entity.type
_entity.pdbx_description
1 polymer ?
#
loop_
_entity_poly.entity_id
_entity_poly.type
_entity_poly.pdbx_seq_one_letter_code
_entity_poly.pdbx_strand_id
1 'polypeptide(L)'
;MLYCFFVTLFIILILWFLTEKFMKDEAEKGAFIQASYRSSAAILGLAFIDNMYDSAGMAPLMIIGAVPLFNIFAVIILTIKGDNGEHPDVKHTILNIFKNPILLGILFALPFAFLDVHFPTFVNKGISYLASTASPLALLSIGAGFEGKKAIKKIRPTLLASFIKLILLCAIFLPPAIYMGYRRQELIGILIMLGSPATVSCYIMAKNTGNDVVLTSSVIVLTTLLSSITLTAWIFVLKSMGVL
;
A
#
# COMPACT_ATOMS: atom_id res chain seq x y z
N MET A 1 -10.53 -7.28 -11.52
CA MET A 1 -9.50 -7.97 -10.71
C MET A 1 -8.21 -8.17 -11.51
N LEU A 2 -8.24 -8.83 -12.67
CA LEU A 2 -7.06 -9.06 -13.54
C LEU A 2 -6.30 -7.77 -13.89
N TYR A 3 -7.02 -6.70 -14.24
CA TYR A 3 -6.41 -5.40 -14.51
C TYR A 3 -5.56 -4.89 -13.32
N CYS A 4 -6.15 -4.86 -12.12
CA CYS A 4 -5.46 -4.45 -10.90
C CYS A 4 -4.22 -5.31 -10.60
N PHE A 5 -4.31 -6.62 -10.86
CA PHE A 5 -3.18 -7.53 -10.70
C PHE A 5 -2.02 -7.18 -11.64
N PHE A 6 -2.28 -7.08 -12.94
CA PHE A 6 -1.23 -6.77 -13.92
C PHE A 6 -0.64 -5.38 -13.71
N VAL A 7 -1.47 -4.39 -13.40
CA VAL A 7 -1.00 -3.02 -13.09
C VAL A 7 -0.09 -3.05 -11.86
N THR A 8 -0.50 -3.74 -10.79
CA THR A 8 0.32 -3.85 -9.58
C THR A 8 1.66 -4.52 -9.85
N LEU A 9 1.66 -5.65 -10.56
CA LEU A 9 2.87 -6.37 -10.91
C LEU A 9 3.80 -5.48 -11.73
N PHE A 10 3.25 -4.78 -12.73
CA PHE A 10 4.01 -3.90 -13.59
C PHE A 10 4.59 -2.69 -12.83
N ILE A 11 3.83 -2.10 -11.91
CA ILE A 11 4.31 -1.04 -11.01
C ILE A 11 5.48 -1.53 -10.16
N ILE A 12 5.35 -2.71 -9.55
CA ILE A 12 6.40 -3.31 -8.73
C ILE A 12 7.67 -3.53 -9.55
N LEU A 13 7.55 -4.12 -10.75
CA LEU A 13 8.68 -4.39 -11.63
C LEU A 13 9.37 -3.10 -12.10
N ILE A 14 8.59 -2.07 -12.48
CA ILE A 14 9.13 -0.77 -12.87
C ILE A 14 9.86 -0.11 -11.71
N LEU A 15 9.23 -0.08 -10.53
CA LEU A 15 9.84 0.53 -9.34
C LEU A 15 11.10 -0.23 -8.94
N TRP A 16 11.09 -1.56 -9.03
CA TRP A 16 12.29 -2.36 -8.81
C TRP A 16 13.40 -1.96 -9.78
N PHE A 17 13.13 -1.98 -11.08
CA PHE A 17 14.14 -1.63 -12.09
C PHE A 17 14.65 -0.19 -11.94
N LEU A 18 13.74 0.75 -11.66
CA LEU A 18 14.08 2.16 -11.48
C LEU A 18 14.95 2.38 -10.24
N THR A 19 14.58 1.78 -9.12
CA THR A 19 15.36 1.90 -7.88
C THR A 19 16.71 1.18 -7.99
N GLU A 20 16.79 0.08 -8.72
CA GLU A 20 18.06 -0.61 -9.02
C GLU A 20 19.03 0.28 -9.82
N LYS A 21 18.49 1.08 -10.74
CA LYS A 21 19.28 1.96 -11.60
C LYS A 21 19.63 3.31 -10.94
N PHE A 22 18.73 3.85 -10.12
CA PHE A 22 18.84 5.23 -9.61
C PHE A 22 19.23 5.34 -8.13
N MET A 23 19.04 4.30 -7.32
CA MET A 23 19.37 4.31 -5.89
C MET A 23 20.53 3.37 -5.61
N LYS A 24 21.43 3.76 -4.69
CA LYS A 24 22.63 2.97 -4.37
C LYS A 24 22.47 2.12 -3.10
N ASP A 25 21.61 2.55 -2.18
CA ASP A 25 21.40 1.92 -0.88
C ASP A 25 20.22 0.94 -0.94
N GLU A 26 20.45 -0.34 -0.63
CA GLU A 26 19.43 -1.40 -0.69
C GLU A 26 18.27 -1.18 0.30
N ALA A 27 18.57 -0.69 1.51
CA ALA A 27 17.57 -0.39 2.53
C ALA A 27 16.68 0.79 2.13
N GLU A 28 17.22 1.76 1.38
CA GLU A 28 16.42 2.82 0.75
C GLU A 28 15.60 2.29 -0.43
N LYS A 29 16.14 1.38 -1.26
CA LYS A 29 15.40 0.77 -2.38
C LYS A 29 14.16 0.03 -1.88
N GLY A 30 14.32 -0.81 -0.86
CA GLY A 30 13.20 -1.58 -0.28
C GLY A 30 12.09 -0.67 0.28
N ALA A 31 12.48 0.31 1.10
CA ALA A 31 11.58 1.33 1.63
C ALA A 31 10.85 2.11 0.51
N PHE A 32 11.59 2.57 -0.52
CA PHE A 32 11.04 3.35 -1.61
C PHE A 32 10.02 2.58 -2.43
N ILE A 33 10.37 1.37 -2.89
CA ILE A 33 9.46 0.53 -3.70
C ILE A 33 8.16 0.33 -2.93
N GLN A 34 8.28 -0.16 -1.70
CA GLN A 34 7.15 -0.51 -0.86
C GLN A 34 6.23 0.68 -0.58
N ALA A 35 6.78 1.82 -0.18
CA ALA A 35 6.00 3.02 0.09
C ALA A 35 5.35 3.60 -1.18
N SER A 36 5.96 3.38 -2.35
CA SER A 36 5.49 3.91 -3.63
C SER A 36 4.36 3.09 -4.28
N TYR A 37 4.19 1.80 -3.96
CA TYR A 37 3.07 1.03 -4.51
C TYR A 37 2.00 0.69 -3.48
N ARG A 38 2.33 0.52 -2.20
CA ARG A 38 1.40 -0.07 -1.23
C ARG A 38 0.42 0.96 -0.64
N SER A 39 -0.79 0.95 -1.19
CA SER A 39 -1.91 1.84 -0.85
C SER A 39 -2.68 1.42 0.41
N SER A 40 -3.19 2.39 1.16
CA SER A 40 -4.23 2.19 2.19
C SER A 40 -5.64 2.07 1.58
N ALA A 41 -5.75 1.36 0.46
CA ALA A 41 -6.96 1.32 -0.36
C ALA A 41 -8.13 0.60 0.31
N ALA A 42 -7.86 -0.31 1.26
CA ALA A 42 -8.93 -0.99 1.99
C ALA A 42 -9.70 -0.01 2.90
N ILE A 43 -9.00 0.86 3.62
CA ILE A 43 -9.64 1.78 4.59
C ILE A 43 -10.36 2.91 3.85
N LEU A 44 -9.68 3.55 2.89
CA LEU A 44 -10.26 4.66 2.14
C LEU A 44 -11.25 4.19 1.07
N GLY A 45 -11.03 3.02 0.46
CA GLY A 45 -11.87 2.46 -0.59
C GLY A 45 -13.29 2.20 -0.15
N LEU A 46 -13.43 1.51 0.99
CA LEU A 46 -14.73 1.27 1.59
C LEU A 46 -15.45 2.57 1.96
N ALA A 47 -14.75 3.50 2.61
CA ALA A 47 -15.34 4.78 3.00
C ALA A 47 -15.86 5.60 1.81
N PHE A 48 -15.09 5.70 0.71
CA PHE A 48 -15.52 6.44 -0.49
C PHE A 48 -16.67 5.74 -1.23
N ILE A 49 -16.66 4.41 -1.30
CA ILE A 49 -17.74 3.65 -1.94
C ILE A 49 -19.04 3.84 -1.16
N ASP A 50 -19.02 3.72 0.16
CA ASP A 50 -20.19 3.91 1.02
C ASP A 50 -20.73 5.35 0.98
N ASN A 51 -19.86 6.35 0.85
CA ASN A 51 -20.28 7.76 0.76
C ASN A 51 -20.80 8.16 -0.62
N MET A 52 -20.34 7.49 -1.70
CA MET A 52 -20.67 7.88 -3.07
C MET A 52 -21.73 6.99 -3.73
N TYR A 53 -21.97 5.79 -3.21
CA TYR A 53 -22.91 4.84 -3.78
C TYR A 53 -23.76 4.16 -2.69
N ASP A 54 -25.08 4.16 -2.87
CA ASP A 54 -26.04 3.53 -1.94
C ASP A 54 -25.95 1.99 -1.88
N SER A 55 -25.18 1.36 -2.77
CA SER A 55 -24.96 -0.09 -2.77
C SER A 55 -23.49 -0.43 -3.05
N ALA A 56 -22.93 -1.31 -2.22
CA ALA A 56 -21.61 -1.89 -2.43
C ALA A 56 -21.63 -2.77 -3.70
N GLY A 57 -21.21 -2.20 -4.83
CA GLY A 57 -21.06 -2.95 -6.09
C GLY A 57 -19.82 -3.85 -6.10
N MET A 58 -19.22 -4.11 -7.27
CA MET A 58 -18.08 -5.04 -7.40
C MET A 58 -16.72 -4.44 -7.00
N ALA A 59 -16.62 -3.13 -6.81
CA ALA A 59 -15.37 -2.45 -6.48
C ALA A 59 -14.69 -2.90 -5.17
N PRO A 60 -15.41 -3.16 -4.06
CA PRO A 60 -14.85 -3.74 -2.84
C PRO A 60 -14.28 -5.14 -3.08
N LEU A 61 -14.95 -5.99 -3.88
CA LEU A 61 -14.47 -7.34 -4.20
C LEU A 61 -13.16 -7.31 -5.00
N MET A 62 -13.02 -6.36 -5.93
CA MET A 62 -11.79 -6.16 -6.70
C MET A 62 -10.62 -5.72 -5.81
N ILE A 63 -10.88 -4.84 -4.83
CA ILE A 63 -9.87 -4.38 -3.87
C ILE A 63 -9.50 -5.51 -2.90
N ILE A 64 -10.49 -6.15 -2.28
CA ILE A 64 -10.30 -7.23 -1.30
C ILE A 64 -9.54 -8.41 -1.91
N GLY A 65 -9.82 -8.76 -3.17
CA GLY A 65 -9.09 -9.82 -3.86
C GLY A 65 -7.61 -9.49 -4.18
N ALA A 66 -7.27 -8.20 -4.33
CA ALA A 66 -5.90 -7.77 -4.62
C ALA A 66 -5.06 -7.57 -3.34
N VAL A 67 -5.69 -7.26 -2.20
CA VAL A 67 -5.03 -6.99 -0.89
C VAL A 67 -4.12 -8.12 -0.39
N PRO A 68 -4.52 -9.41 -0.39
CA PRO A 68 -3.64 -10.51 0.01
C PRO A 68 -2.39 -10.61 -0.88
N LEU A 69 -2.56 -10.42 -2.20
CA LEU A 69 -1.46 -10.47 -3.17
C LEU A 69 -0.49 -9.30 -2.97
N PHE A 70 -0.99 -8.09 -2.71
CA PHE A 70 -0.15 -6.93 -2.37
C PHE A 70 0.77 -7.22 -1.17
N ASN A 71 0.24 -7.87 -0.14
CA ASN A 71 1.00 -8.17 1.07
C ASN A 71 2.05 -9.27 0.84
N ILE A 72 1.74 -10.30 0.06
CA ILE A 72 2.71 -11.35 -0.29
C ILE A 72 3.91 -10.76 -1.05
N PHE A 73 3.65 -9.97 -2.10
CA PHE A 73 4.73 -9.34 -2.86
C PHE A 73 5.53 -8.33 -2.03
N ALA A 74 4.88 -7.58 -1.13
CA ALA A 74 5.58 -6.68 -0.20
C ALA A 74 6.63 -7.40 0.61
N VAL A 75 6.26 -8.55 1.17
CA VAL A 75 7.15 -9.28 2.05
C VAL A 75 8.30 -9.90 1.28
N ILE A 76 8.04 -10.39 0.07
CA ILE A 76 9.10 -10.89 -0.81
C ILE A 76 10.11 -9.78 -1.12
N ILE A 77 9.65 -8.61 -1.61
CA ILE A 77 10.53 -7.50 -2.00
C ILE A 77 11.37 -7.00 -0.82
N LEU A 78 10.75 -6.82 0.34
CA LEU A 78 11.42 -6.25 1.51
C LEU A 78 12.35 -7.21 2.22
N THR A 79 12.05 -8.51 2.15
CA THR A 79 12.98 -9.51 2.69
C THR A 79 14.20 -9.66 1.79
N ILE A 80 14.04 -9.45 0.47
CA ILE A 80 15.17 -9.48 -0.48
C ILE A 80 16.04 -8.21 -0.38
N LYS A 81 15.43 -7.04 -0.20
CA LYS A 81 16.13 -5.73 -0.20
C LYS A 81 16.49 -5.18 1.20
N GLY A 82 15.98 -5.78 2.26
CA GLY A 82 16.34 -5.39 3.63
C GLY A 82 17.76 -5.83 3.98
N ASP A 83 18.50 -4.97 4.67
CA ASP A 83 19.87 -5.24 5.11
C ASP A 83 19.86 -6.21 6.30
N ASN A 84 20.06 -7.50 6.00
CA ASN A 84 20.19 -8.57 7.00
C ASN A 84 21.65 -8.96 7.27
N GLY A 85 22.64 -8.17 6.82
CA GLY A 85 24.05 -8.36 7.17
C GLY A 85 24.78 -9.53 6.49
N GLU A 86 24.12 -10.35 5.67
CA GLU A 86 24.77 -11.40 4.87
C GLU A 86 24.16 -11.48 3.46
N HIS A 87 24.96 -11.97 2.49
CA HIS A 87 24.56 -12.16 1.10
C HIS A 87 23.19 -12.86 0.98
N PRO A 88 22.39 -12.55 -0.06
CA PRO A 88 21.03 -13.06 -0.20
C PRO A 88 21.02 -14.56 -0.47
N ASP A 89 21.10 -15.37 0.58
CA ASP A 89 20.83 -16.80 0.50
C ASP A 89 19.32 -16.99 0.46
N VAL A 90 18.84 -17.59 -0.63
CA VAL A 90 17.41 -17.84 -0.88
C VAL A 90 16.76 -18.58 0.29
N LYS A 91 17.52 -19.45 0.98
CA LYS A 91 17.07 -20.13 2.19
C LYS A 91 16.82 -19.19 3.36
N HIS A 92 17.69 -18.21 3.58
CA HIS A 92 17.58 -17.27 4.69
C HIS A 92 16.44 -16.26 4.45
N THR A 93 16.27 -15.84 3.20
CA THR A 93 15.11 -15.03 2.76
C THR A 93 13.80 -15.78 2.97
N ILE A 94 13.71 -17.05 2.56
CA ILE A 94 12.52 -17.89 2.79
C ILE A 94 12.25 -18.05 4.30
N LEU A 95 13.29 -18.28 5.11
CA LEU A 95 13.12 -18.40 6.57
C LEU A 95 12.62 -17.10 7.21
N ASN A 96 13.13 -15.95 6.76
CA ASN A 96 12.71 -14.63 7.25
C ASN A 96 11.29 -14.27 6.79
N ILE A 97 10.88 -14.69 5.59
CA ILE A 97 9.50 -14.61 5.10
C ILE A 97 8.57 -15.41 6.04
N PHE A 98 8.91 -16.67 6.35
CA PHE A 98 8.09 -17.50 7.25
C PHE A 98 8.08 -17.01 8.70
N LYS A 99 9.11 -16.29 9.16
CA LYS A 99 9.14 -15.66 10.49
C LYS A 99 8.44 -14.29 10.54
N ASN A 100 8.02 -13.74 9.41
CA ASN A 100 7.41 -12.41 9.38
C ASN A 100 6.01 -12.45 10.03
N PRO A 101 5.80 -11.75 11.17
CA PRO A 101 4.53 -11.83 11.90
C PRO A 101 3.34 -11.31 11.07
N ILE A 102 3.59 -10.44 10.08
CA ILE A 102 2.54 -9.96 9.17
C ILE A 102 2.11 -11.08 8.21
N LEU A 103 3.05 -11.83 7.65
CA LEU A 103 2.73 -12.97 6.77
C LEU A 103 2.07 -14.09 7.54
N LEU A 104 2.61 -14.44 8.71
CA LEU A 104 2.00 -15.43 9.57
C LEU A 104 0.56 -15.03 9.90
N GLY A 105 0.30 -13.76 10.24
CA GLY A 105 -1.04 -13.25 10.46
C GLY A 105 -1.97 -13.46 9.26
N ILE A 106 -1.52 -13.16 8.04
CA ILE A 106 -2.31 -13.35 6.81
C ILE A 106 -2.53 -14.85 6.51
N LEU A 107 -1.48 -15.67 6.66
CA LEU A 107 -1.55 -17.12 6.45
C LEU A 107 -2.47 -17.80 7.45
N PHE A 108 -2.47 -17.37 8.72
CA PHE A 108 -3.42 -17.84 9.72
C PHE A 108 -4.84 -17.33 9.44
N ALA A 109 -5.01 -16.10 8.94
CA ALA A 109 -6.33 -15.54 8.64
C ALA A 109 -7.00 -16.15 7.40
N LEU A 110 -6.21 -16.58 6.40
CA LEU A 110 -6.72 -17.09 5.12
C LEU A 110 -7.69 -18.28 5.28
N PRO A 111 -7.35 -19.34 6.03
CA PRO A 111 -8.25 -20.48 6.24
C PRO A 111 -9.57 -20.06 6.89
N PHE A 112 -9.54 -19.20 7.91
CA PHE A 112 -10.77 -18.72 8.56
C PHE A 112 -11.64 -17.88 7.63
N ALA A 113 -11.03 -17.10 6.73
CA ALA A 113 -11.74 -16.33 5.72
C ALA A 113 -12.40 -17.22 4.65
N PHE A 114 -11.73 -18.31 4.23
CA PHE A 114 -12.28 -19.26 3.25
C PHE A 114 -13.33 -20.20 3.84
N LEU A 115 -13.16 -20.60 5.10
CA LEU A 115 -14.08 -21.49 5.81
C LEU A 115 -15.28 -20.73 6.41
N ASP A 116 -15.35 -19.41 6.21
CA ASP A 116 -16.37 -18.51 6.77
C ASP A 116 -16.61 -18.75 8.27
N VAL A 117 -15.50 -18.92 9.01
CA VAL A 117 -15.56 -19.29 10.42
C VAL A 117 -15.96 -18.07 11.24
N HIS A 118 -17.20 -18.10 11.72
CA HIS A 118 -17.74 -17.06 12.58
C HIS A 118 -17.28 -17.28 14.02
N PHE A 119 -16.39 -16.41 14.50
CA PHE A 119 -16.00 -16.39 15.90
C PHE A 119 -17.12 -15.83 16.80
N PRO A 120 -17.17 -16.22 18.09
CA PRO A 120 -18.08 -15.63 19.06
C PRO A 120 -17.96 -14.10 19.08
N THR A 121 -19.08 -13.40 19.27
CA THR A 121 -19.17 -11.92 19.19
C THR A 121 -18.16 -11.20 20.09
N PHE A 122 -17.83 -11.76 21.26
CA PHE A 122 -16.80 -11.20 22.15
C PHE A 122 -15.40 -11.23 21.53
N VAL A 123 -15.01 -12.34 20.89
CA VAL A 123 -13.71 -12.49 20.22
C VAL A 123 -13.63 -11.53 19.04
N ASN A 124 -14.67 -11.50 18.21
CA ASN A 124 -14.69 -10.63 17.04
C ASN A 124 -14.64 -9.14 17.42
N LYS A 125 -15.40 -8.72 18.44
CA LYS A 125 -15.33 -7.34 18.96
C LYS A 125 -13.96 -7.02 19.57
N GLY A 126 -13.37 -7.94 20.33
CA GLY A 126 -12.04 -7.75 20.91
C GLY A 126 -10.97 -7.54 19.84
N ILE A 127 -10.94 -8.40 18.82
CA ILE A 127 -10.03 -8.28 17.67
C ILE A 127 -10.29 -6.98 16.91
N SER A 128 -11.56 -6.63 16.67
CA SER A 128 -11.92 -5.40 15.97
C SER A 128 -11.43 -4.15 16.72
N TYR A 129 -11.58 -4.08 18.04
CA TYR A 129 -11.07 -2.93 18.81
C TYR A 129 -9.55 -2.81 18.75
N LEU A 130 -8.83 -3.93 18.82
CA LEU A 130 -7.37 -3.93 18.63
C LEU A 130 -6.99 -3.47 17.22
N ALA A 131 -7.66 -3.96 16.18
CA ALA A 131 -7.40 -3.56 14.80
C ALA A 131 -7.66 -2.07 14.56
N SER A 132 -8.76 -1.52 15.11
CA SER A 132 -9.12 -0.11 14.96
C SER A 132 -8.16 0.84 15.69
N THR A 133 -7.56 0.41 16.81
CA THR A 133 -6.59 1.23 17.57
C THR A 133 -5.16 1.14 17.03
N ALA A 134 -4.82 0.06 16.31
CA ALA A 134 -3.48 -0.15 15.74
C ALA A 134 -3.07 0.96 14.75
N SER A 135 -3.97 1.38 13.85
CA SER A 135 -3.66 2.41 12.85
C SER A 135 -3.38 3.78 13.48
N PRO A 136 -4.22 4.32 14.38
CA PRO A 136 -3.93 5.55 15.13
C PRO A 136 -2.64 5.48 15.94
N LEU A 137 -2.39 4.37 16.65
CA LEU A 137 -1.18 4.22 17.47
C LEU A 137 0.09 4.19 16.61
N ALA A 138 0.03 3.55 15.44
CA ALA A 138 1.13 3.53 14.50
C ALA A 138 1.37 4.90 13.86
N LEU A 139 0.32 5.69 13.57
CA LEU A 139 0.45 7.08 13.14
C LEU A 139 1.07 7.97 14.24
N LEU A 140 0.66 7.81 15.50
CA LEU A 140 1.28 8.49 16.64
C LEU A 140 2.76 8.12 16.77
N SER A 141 3.10 6.84 16.59
CA SER A 141 4.48 6.35 16.62
C SER A 141 5.32 6.93 15.48
N ILE A 142 4.76 7.04 14.28
CA ILE A 142 5.39 7.71 13.14
C ILE A 142 5.67 9.17 13.49
N GLY A 143 4.68 9.89 14.04
CA GLY A 143 4.81 11.29 14.41
C GLY A 143 5.84 11.51 15.53
N ALA A 144 5.83 10.68 16.57
CA ALA A 144 6.77 10.75 17.69
C ALA A 144 8.21 10.40 17.27
N GLY A 145 8.38 9.46 16.33
CA GLY A 145 9.67 9.08 15.76
C GLY A 145 10.12 9.94 14.57
N PHE A 146 9.37 10.98 14.21
CA PHE A 146 9.64 11.76 13.00
C PHE A 146 10.82 12.72 13.21
N GLU A 147 11.99 12.34 12.71
CA GLU A 147 13.16 13.21 12.72
C GLU A 147 13.16 14.17 11.51
N GLY A 148 12.53 15.34 11.66
CA GLY A 148 12.40 16.33 10.58
C GLY A 148 13.72 16.71 9.90
N LYS A 149 14.84 16.79 10.66
CA LYS A 149 16.17 17.06 10.08
C LYS A 149 16.66 15.95 9.15
N LYS A 150 16.39 14.68 9.47
CA LYS A 150 16.72 13.53 8.59
C LYS A 150 15.74 13.42 7.43
N ALA A 151 14.46 13.73 7.66
CA ALA A 151 13.44 13.77 6.61
C ALA A 151 13.77 14.80 5.51
N ILE A 152 14.24 15.99 5.88
CA ILE A 152 14.67 17.02 4.92
C ILE A 152 15.84 16.53 4.06
N LYS A 153 16.80 15.78 4.63
CA LYS A 153 17.90 15.20 3.84
C LYS A 153 17.41 14.19 2.79
N LYS A 154 16.30 13.49 3.08
CA LYS A 154 15.66 12.51 2.18
C LYS A 154 14.44 13.09 1.45
N ILE A 155 14.33 14.42 1.32
CA ILE A 155 13.17 15.06 0.71
C ILE A 155 13.03 14.74 -0.78
N ARG A 156 14.15 14.60 -1.52
CA ARG A 156 14.14 14.24 -2.95
C ARG A 156 13.51 12.87 -3.20
N PRO A 157 13.98 11.76 -2.59
CA PRO A 157 13.33 10.47 -2.78
C PRO A 157 11.91 10.45 -2.19
N THR A 158 11.65 11.18 -1.10
CA THR A 158 10.29 11.28 -0.53
C THR A 158 9.30 11.93 -1.51
N LEU A 159 9.67 13.06 -2.11
CA LEU A 159 8.86 13.76 -3.11
C LEU A 159 8.65 12.91 -4.34
N LEU A 160 9.70 12.24 -4.82
CA LEU A 160 9.61 11.38 -5.99
C LEU A 160 8.67 10.18 -5.74
N ALA A 161 8.81 9.49 -4.61
CA ALA A 161 7.93 8.39 -4.23
C ALA A 161 6.48 8.86 -4.11
N SER A 162 6.25 10.00 -3.46
CA SER A 162 4.91 10.56 -3.27
C SER A 162 4.28 11.01 -4.59
N PHE A 163 5.05 11.63 -5.47
CA PHE A 163 4.63 12.02 -6.81
C PHE A 163 4.30 10.80 -7.67
N ILE A 164 5.16 9.77 -7.63
CA ILE A 164 4.91 8.53 -8.35
C ILE A 164 3.59 7.95 -7.86
N LYS A 165 3.44 7.79 -6.54
CA LYS A 165 2.27 7.19 -5.91
C LYS A 165 0.96 7.90 -6.25
N LEU A 166 0.90 9.22 -6.01
CA LEU A 166 -0.37 9.96 -6.06
C LEU A 166 -0.73 10.46 -7.47
N ILE A 167 0.27 10.72 -8.31
CA ILE A 167 0.07 11.39 -9.61
C ILE A 167 0.46 10.47 -10.75
N LEU A 168 1.71 10.00 -10.81
CA LEU A 168 2.21 9.26 -11.96
C LEU A 168 1.45 7.94 -12.18
N LEU A 169 1.23 7.17 -11.11
CA LEU A 169 0.49 5.90 -11.19
C LEU A 169 -0.94 6.12 -11.68
N CYS A 170 -1.65 7.09 -11.12
CA CYS A 170 -3.00 7.44 -11.56
C CYS A 170 -3.00 7.89 -13.03
N ALA A 171 -2.05 8.75 -13.43
CA ALA A 171 -1.97 9.26 -14.80
C ALA A 171 -1.67 8.15 -15.84
N ILE A 172 -0.88 7.14 -15.49
CA ILE A 172 -0.51 6.06 -16.41
C ILE A 172 -1.60 4.99 -16.49
N PHE A 173 -2.23 4.63 -15.37
CA PHE A 173 -3.13 3.47 -15.30
C PHE A 173 -4.62 3.85 -15.31
N LEU A 174 -5.04 5.09 -15.02
CA LEU A 174 -6.45 5.47 -15.22
C LEU A 174 -6.87 5.49 -16.70
N PRO A 175 -6.09 6.05 -17.65
CA PRO A 175 -6.53 6.10 -19.05
C PRO A 175 -6.74 4.72 -19.70
N PRO A 176 -5.84 3.72 -19.54
CA PRO A 176 -6.09 2.37 -20.02
C PRO A 176 -7.32 1.73 -19.37
N ALA A 177 -7.57 1.98 -18.08
CA ALA A 177 -8.79 1.50 -17.44
C ALA A 177 -10.05 2.09 -18.10
N ILE A 178 -10.03 3.39 -18.40
CA ILE A 178 -11.14 4.05 -19.10
C ILE A 178 -11.33 3.45 -20.51
N TYR A 179 -10.25 3.19 -21.24
CA TYR A 179 -10.30 2.60 -22.58
C TYR A 179 -10.83 1.16 -22.57
N MET A 180 -10.49 0.38 -21.55
CA MET A 180 -11.01 -0.99 -21.34
C MET A 180 -12.48 -1.03 -20.90
N GLY A 181 -13.12 0.13 -20.68
CA GLY A 181 -14.54 0.22 -20.35
C GLY A 181 -14.88 0.28 -18.87
N TYR A 182 -13.89 0.35 -17.96
CA TYR A 182 -14.16 0.51 -16.52
C TYR A 182 -14.85 1.86 -16.26
N ARG A 183 -15.97 1.86 -15.53
CA ARG A 183 -16.79 3.06 -15.25
C ARG A 183 -17.29 3.08 -13.81
N ARG A 184 -17.69 4.27 -13.33
CA ARG A 184 -18.33 4.49 -12.02
C ARG A 184 -17.54 3.83 -10.88
N GLN A 185 -18.17 2.88 -10.18
CA GLN A 185 -17.65 2.19 -9.00
C GLN A 185 -16.30 1.51 -9.26
N GLU A 186 -16.15 0.83 -10.40
CA GLU A 186 -14.92 0.10 -10.73
C GLU A 186 -13.74 1.06 -10.92
N LEU A 187 -14.00 2.21 -11.55
CA LEU A 187 -13.00 3.24 -11.80
C LEU A 187 -12.62 3.97 -10.51
N ILE A 188 -13.57 4.20 -9.60
CA ILE A 188 -13.27 4.67 -8.24
C ILE A 188 -12.40 3.66 -7.48
N GLY A 189 -12.71 2.36 -7.58
CA GLY A 189 -11.91 1.32 -6.95
C GLY A 189 -10.46 1.31 -7.45
N ILE A 190 -10.26 1.46 -8.76
CA ILE A 190 -8.93 1.57 -9.38
C ILE A 190 -8.24 2.87 -8.95
N LEU A 191 -8.94 4.00 -8.94
CA LEU A 191 -8.40 5.29 -8.50
C LEU A 191 -7.90 5.21 -7.06
N ILE A 192 -8.70 4.65 -6.14
CA ILE A 192 -8.31 4.54 -4.74
C ILE A 192 -7.15 3.56 -4.58
N MET A 193 -7.16 2.44 -5.30
CA MET A 193 -6.03 1.51 -5.32
C MET A 193 -4.73 2.20 -5.74
N LEU A 194 -4.76 3.07 -6.73
CA LEU A 194 -3.56 3.75 -7.23
C LEU A 194 -3.17 4.96 -6.39
N GLY A 195 -4.13 5.85 -6.11
CA GLY A 195 -3.92 7.20 -5.57
C GLY A 195 -4.20 7.37 -4.08
N SER A 196 -4.54 6.32 -3.34
CA SER A 196 -4.62 6.42 -1.87
C SER A 196 -3.21 6.55 -1.25
N PRO A 197 -3.10 7.16 -0.05
CA PRO A 197 -1.81 7.34 0.61
C PRO A 197 -1.17 6.00 0.96
N ALA A 198 0.15 6.03 1.19
CA ALA A 198 0.90 4.86 1.58
C ALA A 198 0.39 4.33 2.93
N THR A 199 0.24 3.01 3.06
CA THR A 199 -0.29 2.42 4.30
C THR A 199 0.70 2.54 5.46
N VAL A 200 0.17 2.75 6.66
CA VAL A 200 0.92 2.80 7.93
C VAL A 200 1.66 1.48 8.21
N SER A 201 1.12 0.36 7.72
CA SER A 201 1.79 -0.95 7.79
C SER A 201 3.16 -0.95 7.12
N CYS A 202 3.44 0.01 6.22
CA CYS A 202 4.75 0.11 5.62
C CYS A 202 5.85 0.49 6.62
N TYR A 203 5.54 1.37 7.57
CA TYR A 203 6.47 1.82 8.59
C TYR A 203 6.90 0.67 9.52
N ILE A 204 5.93 -0.07 10.06
CA ILE A 204 6.19 -1.21 10.95
C ILE A 204 7.04 -2.26 10.23
N MET A 205 6.72 -2.50 8.96
CA MET A 205 7.43 -3.47 8.15
C MET A 205 8.86 -3.04 7.82
N ALA A 206 9.08 -1.78 7.44
CA ALA A 206 10.42 -1.25 7.19
C ALA A 206 11.28 -1.35 8.45
N LYS A 207 10.72 -1.00 9.63
CA LYS A 207 11.39 -1.13 10.93
C LYS A 207 11.76 -2.56 11.27
N ASN A 208 10.88 -3.53 10.99
CA ASN A 208 11.12 -4.94 11.28
C ASN A 208 12.08 -5.63 10.30
N THR A 209 12.33 -5.04 9.14
CA THR A 209 13.17 -5.63 8.06
C THR A 209 14.46 -4.87 7.82
N GLY A 210 14.82 -3.94 8.70
CA GLY A 210 16.06 -3.15 8.57
C GLY A 210 16.06 -2.15 7.40
N ASN A 211 14.90 -1.87 6.79
CA ASN A 211 14.78 -0.91 5.70
C ASN A 211 14.69 0.53 6.24
N ASP A 212 14.85 1.52 5.35
CA ASP A 212 14.84 2.92 5.74
C ASP A 212 13.48 3.40 6.30
N VAL A 213 13.44 3.47 7.62
CA VAL A 213 12.27 3.93 8.40
C VAL A 213 11.98 5.41 8.17
N VAL A 214 13.01 6.24 8.01
CA VAL A 214 12.86 7.71 7.86
C VAL A 214 12.25 8.04 6.50
N LEU A 215 12.73 7.40 5.43
CA LEU A 215 12.15 7.54 4.10
C LEU A 215 10.70 7.06 4.10
N THR A 216 10.44 5.88 4.66
CA THR A 216 9.09 5.29 4.72
C THR A 216 8.12 6.19 5.48
N SER A 217 8.49 6.68 6.67
CA SER A 217 7.63 7.60 7.44
C SER A 217 7.38 8.91 6.69
N SER A 218 8.39 9.45 6.01
CA SER A 218 8.28 10.71 5.27
C SER A 218 7.32 10.58 4.09
N VAL A 219 7.38 9.45 3.36
CA VAL A 219 6.44 9.17 2.26
C VAL A 219 5.02 8.97 2.79
N ILE A 220 4.83 8.26 3.91
CA ILE A 220 3.49 8.09 4.51
C ILE A 220 2.90 9.45 4.90
N VAL A 221 3.65 10.30 5.61
CA VAL A 221 3.17 11.63 6.02
C VAL A 221 2.85 12.49 4.80
N LEU A 222 3.77 12.57 3.83
CA LEU A 222 3.58 13.41 2.66
C LEU A 222 2.43 12.93 1.78
N THR A 223 2.33 11.61 1.53
CA THR A 223 1.22 11.06 0.74
C THR A 223 -0.11 11.23 1.47
N THR A 224 -0.15 11.10 2.80
CA THR A 224 -1.37 11.34 3.59
C THR A 224 -1.84 12.78 3.44
N LEU A 225 -0.93 13.76 3.61
CA LEU A 225 -1.26 15.18 3.48
C LEU A 225 -1.71 15.56 2.06
N LEU A 226 -1.04 15.04 1.03
CA LEU A 226 -1.35 15.36 -0.36
C LEU A 226 -2.53 14.56 -0.91
N SER A 227 -2.86 13.40 -0.33
CA SER A 227 -3.90 12.50 -0.85
C SER A 227 -5.27 13.14 -0.93
N SER A 228 -5.65 13.99 0.03
CA SER A 228 -6.95 14.67 0.03
C SER A 228 -7.10 15.58 -1.20
N ILE A 229 -6.05 16.32 -1.54
CA ILE A 229 -6.00 17.21 -2.70
C ILE A 229 -5.95 16.39 -3.99
N THR A 230 -5.06 15.40 -4.08
CA THR A 230 -4.86 14.63 -5.32
C THR A 230 -6.05 13.73 -5.63
N LEU A 231 -6.65 13.07 -4.64
CA LEU A 231 -7.85 12.26 -4.85
C LEU A 231 -9.01 13.14 -5.29
N THR A 232 -9.22 14.29 -4.67
CA THR A 232 -10.27 15.24 -5.07
C THR A 232 -10.07 15.72 -6.51
N ALA A 233 -8.84 16.05 -6.89
CA ALA A 233 -8.50 16.45 -8.25
C ALA A 233 -8.79 15.32 -9.27
N TRP A 234 -8.38 14.09 -8.98
CA TRP A 234 -8.65 12.95 -9.85
C TRP A 234 -10.14 12.65 -9.97
N ILE A 235 -10.89 12.66 -8.86
CA ILE A 235 -12.35 12.48 -8.89
C ILE A 235 -13.00 13.56 -9.75
N PHE A 236 -12.57 14.82 -9.62
CA PHE A 236 -13.09 15.92 -10.43
C PHE A 236 -12.82 15.71 -11.94
N VAL A 237 -11.61 15.31 -12.31
CA VAL A 237 -11.23 15.02 -13.71
C VAL A 237 -12.06 13.86 -14.28
N LEU A 238 -12.21 12.76 -13.52
CA LEU A 238 -13.00 11.62 -13.98
C LEU A 238 -14.49 11.97 -14.11
N LYS A 239 -15.01 12.81 -13.20
CA LYS A 239 -16.40 13.28 -13.26
C LYS A 239 -16.62 14.24 -14.44
N SER A 240 -15.68 15.14 -14.73
CA SER A 240 -15.79 16.06 -15.87
C SER A 240 -15.70 15.35 -17.23
N MET A 241 -15.01 14.21 -17.28
CA MET A 241 -14.98 13.32 -18.44
C MET A 241 -16.25 12.45 -18.60
N GLY A 242 -17.19 12.50 -17.65
CA GLY A 242 -18.43 11.71 -17.67
C GLY A 242 -18.23 10.21 -17.48
N VAL A 243 -17.08 9.78 -16.94
CA VAL A 243 -16.75 8.36 -16.73
C VAL A 243 -17.02 7.89 -15.29
N LEU A 244 -17.35 8.83 -14.39
CA LEU A 244 -17.66 8.61 -12.99
C LEU A 244 -19.14 8.86 -12.66
#